data_AF-A0A164MYM6-F1
#
_entry.id   AF-A0A164MYM6-F1
#
_cell.length_a   1.000
_cell.length_b   1.000
_cell.length_c   1.000
_cell.angle_alpha   90.00
_cell.angle_beta   90.00
_cell.angle_gamma   90.00
#
_symmetry.space_group_name_H-M   'P 1'
#
loop_
_entity.id
_entity.type
_entity.pdbx_description
1 polymer ?
#
loop_
_entity_poly.entity_id
_entity_poly.type
_entity_poly.pdbx_seq_one_letter_code
_entity_poly.pdbx_strand_id
1 'polypeptide(L)'
;MGMLEKCVNLQDLAVLGFGRRTNDGGPPSTENAFWSSKTVRPSSVTVYHADCGLFALYGLSAPASLQHCTHLSLENTDTDLSSASYLLTLIPTVTHLAFFYAHPKLFEVRHLRALCKAHRQLQLLVIVHYIPMKHWKTFINLYGASPTTQPHLKSKFESKDNRIALLNIESTRNTHYLMWNRVARGAQDIWDLGRQRLKDIST
;
A
#
# COMPACT_ATOMS: atom_id res chain seq x y z
N MET A 1 -18.11 12.23 -21.06
CA MET A 1 -16.65 12.03 -21.03
C MET A 1 -16.13 12.61 -19.73
N GLY A 2 -15.61 11.74 -18.85
CA GLY A 2 -15.17 12.13 -17.51
C GLY A 2 -13.81 12.84 -17.52
N MET A 3 -13.49 13.58 -16.46
CA MET A 3 -12.22 14.32 -16.32
C MET A 3 -10.98 13.42 -16.48
N LEU A 4 -11.03 12.19 -15.93
CA LEU A 4 -9.93 11.22 -16.02
C LEU A 4 -9.65 10.76 -17.45
N GLU A 5 -10.66 10.68 -18.31
CA GLU A 5 -10.51 10.24 -19.71
C GLU A 5 -9.79 11.27 -20.58
N LYS A 6 -9.67 12.51 -20.10
CA LYS A 6 -8.93 13.59 -20.78
C LYS A 6 -7.43 13.56 -20.43
N CYS A 7 -7.02 12.77 -19.45
CA CYS A 7 -5.64 12.68 -18.99
C CYS A 7 -4.90 11.56 -19.75
N VAL A 8 -4.41 11.87 -20.95
CA VAL A 8 -3.78 10.88 -21.86
C VAL A 8 -2.50 10.25 -21.30
N ASN A 9 -1.80 10.96 -20.40
CA ASN A 9 -0.52 10.53 -19.81
C ASN A 9 -0.60 10.40 -18.28
N LEU A 10 -1.75 9.98 -17.74
CA LEU A 10 -1.89 9.78 -16.29
C LEU A 10 -0.92 8.71 -15.80
N GLN A 11 0.06 9.10 -14.97
CA GLN A 11 1.02 8.18 -14.34
C GLN A 11 0.52 7.69 -12.98
N ASP A 12 0.09 8.65 -12.15
CA ASP A 12 -0.34 8.38 -10.78
C ASP A 12 -1.83 8.65 -10.64
N LEU A 13 -2.53 7.72 -10.00
CA LEU A 13 -3.95 7.86 -9.67
C LEU A 13 -4.16 7.57 -8.19
N ALA A 14 -4.85 8.48 -7.51
CA ALA A 14 -5.28 8.27 -6.14
C ALA A 14 -6.81 8.16 -6.08
N VAL A 15 -7.33 7.15 -5.38
CA VAL A 15 -8.78 6.88 -5.29
C VAL A 15 -9.20 6.62 -3.85
N LEU A 16 -10.44 6.99 -3.53
CA LEU A 16 -11.05 6.75 -2.23
C LEU A 16 -11.84 5.43 -2.25
N GLY A 17 -11.29 4.40 -1.63
CA GLY A 17 -11.82 3.05 -1.59
C GLY A 17 -11.86 2.38 -2.96
N PHE A 18 -12.28 1.12 -2.98
CA PHE A 18 -12.61 0.41 -4.22
C PHE A 18 -14.04 0.71 -4.68
N GLY A 19 -14.59 1.88 -4.35
CA GLY A 19 -15.96 2.24 -4.67
C GLY A 19 -16.75 2.71 -3.45
N ARG A 20 -17.93 3.27 -3.70
CA ARG A 20 -18.79 3.80 -2.64
C ARG A 20 -19.59 2.66 -2.02
N ARG A 21 -19.49 2.49 -0.70
CA ARG A 21 -20.36 1.56 0.05
C ARG A 21 -21.81 1.98 -0.15
N THR A 22 -22.67 1.03 -0.47
CA THR A 22 -24.12 1.22 -0.48
C THR A 22 -24.62 1.15 0.97
N ASN A 23 -25.66 1.91 1.30
CA ASN A 23 -26.20 1.93 2.67
C ASN A 23 -26.81 0.58 3.08
N ASP A 24 -27.08 -0.28 2.09
CA ASP A 24 -27.88 -1.49 2.25
C ASP A 24 -27.01 -2.74 2.48
N GLY A 25 -25.68 -2.57 2.65
CA GLY A 25 -24.73 -3.67 2.82
C GLY A 25 -24.45 -4.46 1.53
N GLY A 26 -24.92 -3.96 0.39
CA GLY A 26 -24.66 -4.53 -0.93
C GLY A 26 -23.23 -4.27 -1.43
N PRO A 27 -22.88 -4.79 -2.63
CA PRO A 27 -21.58 -4.54 -3.23
C PRO A 27 -21.34 -3.03 -3.43
N PRO A 28 -20.08 -2.58 -3.44
CA PRO A 28 -19.76 -1.19 -3.76
C PRO A 28 -20.19 -0.85 -5.19
N SER A 29 -20.60 0.39 -5.42
CA SER A 29 -20.88 0.84 -6.78
C SER A 29 -19.58 0.87 -7.60
N THR A 30 -19.61 0.20 -8.75
CA THR A 30 -18.53 0.13 -9.74
C THR A 30 -18.77 1.08 -10.93
N GLU A 31 -19.78 1.95 -10.85
CA GLU A 31 -20.15 2.90 -11.90
C GLU A 31 -19.29 4.17 -11.86
N ASN A 32 -17.97 4.02 -11.94
CA ASN A 32 -17.06 5.16 -12.00
C ASN A 32 -15.84 4.86 -12.88
N ALA A 33 -15.14 5.92 -13.30
CA ALA A 33 -14.07 5.81 -14.27
C ALA A 33 -12.90 4.91 -13.81
N PHE A 34 -12.64 4.81 -12.51
CA PHE A 34 -11.61 3.91 -11.98
C PHE A 34 -11.93 2.42 -12.27
N TRP A 35 -13.21 2.07 -12.24
CA TRP A 35 -13.69 0.72 -12.52
C TRP A 35 -13.89 0.42 -14.00
N SER A 36 -14.45 1.37 -14.76
CA SER A 36 -14.95 1.11 -16.12
C SER A 36 -14.06 1.65 -17.24
N SER A 37 -13.19 2.63 -16.98
CA SER A 37 -12.44 3.30 -18.05
C SER A 37 -11.21 2.50 -18.48
N LYS A 38 -11.22 2.00 -19.71
CA LYS A 38 -10.09 1.26 -20.31
C LYS A 38 -8.96 2.17 -20.80
N THR A 39 -9.22 3.47 -20.92
CA THR A 39 -8.25 4.47 -21.38
C THR A 39 -7.43 5.05 -20.24
N VAL A 40 -7.93 4.99 -19.00
CA VAL A 40 -7.23 5.40 -17.79
C VAL A 40 -6.30 4.29 -17.33
N ARG A 41 -5.00 4.40 -17.65
CA ARG A 41 -3.97 3.37 -17.42
C ARG A 41 -2.79 3.90 -16.59
N PRO A 42 -3.00 4.26 -15.32
CA PRO A 42 -1.92 4.71 -14.45
C PRO A 42 -0.90 3.61 -14.21
N SER A 43 0.38 4.00 -14.12
CA SER A 43 1.47 3.11 -13.72
C SER A 43 1.49 2.88 -12.21
N SER A 44 1.05 3.87 -11.43
CA SER A 44 0.87 3.78 -9.98
C SER A 44 -0.54 4.14 -9.53
N VAL A 45 -1.09 3.33 -8.62
CA VAL A 45 -2.37 3.60 -7.99
C VAL A 45 -2.25 3.57 -6.47
N THR A 46 -2.81 4.58 -5.82
CA THR A 46 -3.00 4.63 -4.37
C THR A 46 -4.48 4.52 -4.04
N VAL A 47 -4.85 3.55 -3.21
CA VAL A 47 -6.23 3.36 -2.75
C VAL A 47 -6.30 3.71 -1.26
N TYR A 48 -7.03 4.78 -0.96
CA TYR A 48 -7.33 5.20 0.41
C TYR A 48 -8.47 4.37 0.98
N HIS A 49 -8.45 4.09 2.29
CA HIS A 49 -9.46 3.21 2.93
C HIS A 49 -9.68 1.90 2.14
N ALA A 50 -8.58 1.25 1.76
CA ALA A 50 -8.61 0.08 0.89
C ALA A 50 -9.23 -1.11 1.62
N ASP A 51 -10.41 -1.51 1.18
CA ASP A 51 -11.11 -2.72 1.64
C ASP A 51 -10.98 -3.83 0.59
N CYS A 52 -9.89 -4.59 0.67
CA CYS A 52 -9.63 -5.68 -0.27
C CYS A 52 -10.58 -6.87 -0.07
N GLY A 53 -11.29 -6.95 1.07
CA GLY A 53 -12.21 -8.05 1.37
C GLY A 53 -13.40 -8.09 0.41
N LEU A 54 -13.79 -6.93 -0.13
CA LEU A 54 -14.90 -6.76 -1.06
C LEU A 54 -14.77 -7.64 -2.31
N PHE A 55 -13.55 -7.87 -2.81
CA PHE A 55 -13.32 -8.66 -4.01
C PHE A 55 -13.69 -10.12 -3.82
N ALA A 56 -13.25 -10.72 -2.72
CA ALA A 56 -13.59 -12.11 -2.40
C ALA A 56 -15.05 -12.23 -1.95
N LEU A 57 -15.53 -11.27 -1.14
CA LEU A 57 -16.88 -11.30 -0.57
C LEU A 57 -17.98 -11.21 -1.64
N TYR A 58 -17.80 -10.33 -2.63
CA TYR A 58 -18.81 -10.09 -3.67
C TYR A 58 -18.42 -10.63 -5.05
N GLY A 59 -17.31 -11.36 -5.17
CA GLY A 59 -16.84 -11.91 -6.44
C GLY A 59 -16.51 -10.85 -7.49
N LEU A 60 -15.98 -9.70 -7.07
CA LEU A 60 -15.70 -8.58 -7.96
C LEU A 60 -14.44 -8.84 -8.80
N SER A 61 -14.46 -8.42 -10.07
CA SER A 61 -13.25 -8.29 -10.87
C SER A 61 -12.40 -7.11 -10.39
N ALA A 62 -11.14 -7.03 -10.83
CA ALA A 62 -10.33 -5.85 -10.54
C ALA A 62 -10.75 -4.64 -11.40
N PRO A 63 -10.72 -3.41 -10.84
CA PRO A 63 -10.95 -2.16 -11.58
C PRO A 63 -10.08 -2.07 -12.84
N ALA A 64 -10.65 -1.55 -13.94
CA ALA A 64 -9.93 -1.44 -15.21
C ALA A 64 -8.60 -0.66 -15.07
N SER A 65 -8.58 0.40 -14.25
CA SER A 65 -7.35 1.19 -14.02
C SER A 65 -6.26 0.44 -13.26
N LEU A 66 -6.55 -0.66 -12.56
CA LEU A 66 -5.53 -1.48 -11.89
C LEU A 66 -4.93 -2.55 -12.81
N GLN A 67 -5.56 -2.87 -13.94
CA GLN A 67 -5.10 -3.96 -14.82
C GLN A 67 -3.70 -3.71 -15.38
N HIS A 68 -3.29 -2.45 -15.53
CA HIS A 68 -1.97 -2.06 -16.02
C HIS A 68 -1.06 -1.47 -14.94
N CYS A 69 -1.54 -1.42 -13.69
CA CYS A 69 -0.82 -0.82 -12.58
C CYS A 69 0.35 -1.72 -12.18
N THR A 70 1.54 -1.13 -12.06
CA THR A 70 2.74 -1.83 -11.57
C THR A 70 3.04 -1.53 -10.10
N HIS A 71 2.60 -0.35 -9.63
CA HIS A 71 2.86 0.15 -8.28
C HIS A 71 1.55 0.41 -7.53
N LEU A 72 1.19 -0.48 -6.61
CA LEU A 72 -0.04 -0.38 -5.84
C LEU A 72 0.25 0.01 -4.38
N SER A 73 -0.39 1.08 -3.91
CA SER A 73 -0.34 1.52 -2.52
C SER A 73 -1.72 1.38 -1.88
N LEU A 74 -1.80 0.75 -0.70
CA LEU A 74 -3.05 0.49 0.01
C LEU A 74 -2.99 1.09 1.42
N GLU A 75 -3.89 2.03 1.71
CA GLU A 75 -4.03 2.62 3.04
C GLU A 75 -5.12 1.92 3.86
N ASN A 76 -4.85 1.76 5.16
CA ASN A 76 -5.82 1.27 6.14
C ASN A 76 -6.35 -0.13 5.78
N THR A 77 -5.46 -0.92 5.18
CA THR A 77 -5.71 -2.34 4.96
C THR A 77 -5.87 -3.05 6.28
N ASP A 78 -6.66 -4.12 6.26
CA ASP A 78 -6.72 -5.05 7.37
C ASP A 78 -5.33 -5.58 7.73
N THR A 79 -5.22 -6.00 8.98
CA THR A 79 -4.00 -6.64 9.50
C THR A 79 -3.89 -8.08 8.99
N ASP A 80 -5.00 -8.67 8.54
CA ASP A 80 -4.98 -9.89 7.74
C ASP A 80 -4.77 -9.59 6.26
N LEU A 81 -3.61 -10.00 5.73
CA LEU A 81 -3.23 -9.75 4.34
C LEU A 81 -3.81 -10.77 3.34
N SER A 82 -4.68 -11.69 3.76
CA SER A 82 -5.31 -12.68 2.86
C SER A 82 -6.16 -12.02 1.78
N SER A 83 -6.92 -10.99 2.14
CA SER A 83 -7.76 -10.24 1.20
C SER A 83 -6.93 -9.45 0.17
N ALA A 84 -5.82 -8.84 0.62
CA ALA A 84 -4.87 -8.20 -0.29
C ALA A 84 -4.20 -9.23 -1.22
N SER A 85 -3.86 -10.40 -0.69
CA SER A 85 -3.33 -11.51 -1.48
C SER A 85 -4.34 -11.99 -2.53
N TYR A 86 -5.64 -12.02 -2.22
CA TYR A 86 -6.68 -12.33 -3.21
C TYR A 86 -6.75 -11.25 -4.30
N LEU A 87 -6.78 -9.96 -3.93
CA LEU A 87 -6.77 -8.87 -4.92
C LEU A 87 -5.59 -9.01 -5.90
N LEU A 88 -4.39 -9.31 -5.42
CA LEU A 88 -3.21 -9.48 -6.27
C LEU A 88 -3.32 -10.61 -7.31
N THR A 89 -4.17 -11.62 -7.10
CA THR A 89 -4.42 -12.65 -8.14
C THR A 89 -5.21 -12.07 -9.32
N LEU A 90 -6.00 -11.03 -9.08
CA LEU A 90 -6.78 -10.31 -10.10
C LEU A 90 -5.96 -9.26 -10.85
N ILE A 91 -4.83 -8.81 -10.28
CA ILE A 91 -3.94 -7.78 -10.84
C ILE A 91 -2.47 -8.25 -10.87
N PRO A 92 -2.15 -9.30 -11.64
CA PRO A 92 -0.82 -9.90 -11.65
C PRO A 92 0.28 -8.98 -12.20
N THR A 93 -0.08 -7.81 -12.75
CA THR A 93 0.83 -6.79 -13.25
C THR A 93 1.52 -5.99 -12.13
N VAL A 94 0.99 -6.04 -10.91
CA VAL A 94 1.60 -5.36 -9.76
C VAL A 94 2.92 -6.03 -9.38
N THR A 95 4.00 -5.25 -9.41
CA THR A 95 5.36 -5.67 -9.00
C THR A 95 5.82 -4.96 -7.74
N HIS A 96 5.26 -3.79 -7.44
CA HIS A 96 5.59 -2.98 -6.26
C HIS A 96 4.32 -2.79 -5.44
N LEU A 97 4.36 -3.18 -4.17
CA LEU A 97 3.22 -3.13 -3.27
C LEU A 97 3.57 -2.38 -2.00
N ALA A 98 2.74 -1.44 -1.58
CA ALA A 98 2.90 -0.73 -0.34
C ALA A 98 1.68 -0.85 0.56
N PHE A 99 1.91 -1.16 1.84
CA PHE A 99 0.90 -1.15 2.89
C PHE A 99 1.19 -0.04 3.87
N PHE A 100 0.17 0.74 4.20
CA PHE A 100 0.30 1.86 5.10
C PHE A 100 -0.50 1.63 6.36
N TYR A 101 0.22 1.57 7.48
CA TYR A 101 -0.33 1.32 8.80
C TYR A 101 -0.14 2.52 9.73
N ALA A 102 -1.22 2.89 10.40
CA ALA A 102 -1.15 3.73 11.59
C ALA A 102 -0.80 2.86 12.81
N HIS A 103 0.00 3.39 13.74
CA HIS A 103 0.19 2.76 15.03
C HIS A 103 -1.17 2.58 15.76
N PRO A 104 -1.46 1.42 16.39
CA PRO A 104 -0.59 0.24 16.56
C PRO A 104 -0.82 -0.89 15.54
N LYS A 105 -1.69 -0.71 14.52
CA LYS A 105 -2.19 -1.80 13.65
C LYS A 105 -1.09 -2.66 13.01
N LEU A 106 0.08 -2.06 12.70
CA LEU A 106 1.22 -2.79 12.13
C LEU A 106 1.57 -4.07 12.91
N PHE A 107 1.44 -4.07 14.23
CA PHE A 107 1.88 -5.20 15.05
C PHE A 107 1.04 -6.45 14.89
N GLU A 108 -0.19 -6.29 14.40
CA GLU A 108 -1.15 -7.37 14.22
C GLU A 108 -1.08 -7.97 12.82
N VAL A 109 -0.15 -7.51 11.96
CA VAL A 109 -0.05 -7.97 10.57
C VAL A 109 0.25 -9.47 10.50
N ARG A 110 -0.68 -10.21 9.89
CA ARG A 110 -0.67 -11.67 9.69
C ARG A 110 -0.56 -11.99 8.20
N HIS A 111 -0.22 -13.25 7.89
CA HIS A 111 -0.13 -13.80 6.53
C HIS A 111 0.85 -13.12 5.55
N LEU A 112 1.66 -12.15 5.99
CA LEU A 112 2.67 -11.49 5.16
C LEU A 112 3.61 -12.47 4.43
N ARG A 113 4.10 -13.51 5.13
CA ARG A 113 4.96 -14.55 4.53
C ARG A 113 4.22 -15.37 3.46
N ALA A 114 2.94 -15.66 3.69
CA ALA A 114 2.11 -16.40 2.74
C ALA A 114 1.85 -15.56 1.48
N LEU A 115 1.52 -14.28 1.63
CA LEU A 115 1.38 -13.33 0.52
C LEU A 115 2.67 -13.30 -0.32
N CYS A 116 3.83 -13.14 0.32
CA CYS A 116 5.11 -13.12 -0.39
C CYS A 116 5.39 -14.43 -1.15
N LYS A 117 5.05 -15.59 -0.56
CA LYS A 117 5.23 -16.89 -1.21
C LYS A 117 4.32 -17.07 -2.43
N ALA A 118 3.06 -16.62 -2.32
CA ALA A 118 2.06 -16.72 -3.39
C ALA A 118 2.38 -15.79 -4.56
N HIS A 119 2.93 -14.60 -4.28
CA HIS A 119 3.14 -13.55 -5.27
C HIS A 119 4.63 -13.32 -5.53
N ARG A 120 5.22 -14.20 -6.34
CA ARG A 120 6.65 -14.15 -6.72
C ARG A 120 6.99 -13.02 -7.70
N GLN A 121 5.99 -12.50 -8.42
CA GLN A 121 6.11 -11.35 -9.31
C GLN A 121 6.42 -10.04 -8.56
N LEU A 122 6.08 -9.96 -7.26
CA LEU A 122 6.44 -8.81 -6.45
C LEU A 122 7.97 -8.71 -6.34
N GLN A 123 8.49 -7.53 -6.63
CA GLN A 123 9.90 -7.17 -6.54
C GLN A 123 10.19 -6.37 -5.27
N LEU A 124 9.23 -5.55 -4.83
CA LEU A 124 9.34 -4.74 -3.62
C LEU A 124 8.01 -4.73 -2.87
N LEU A 125 8.08 -4.97 -1.56
CA LEU A 125 6.97 -4.81 -0.65
C LEU A 125 7.36 -3.79 0.43
N VAL A 126 6.73 -2.62 0.40
CA VAL A 126 6.98 -1.55 1.36
C VAL A 126 5.93 -1.60 2.45
N ILE A 127 6.37 -1.65 3.71
CA ILE A 127 5.51 -1.48 4.87
C ILE A 127 5.80 -0.12 5.43
N VAL A 128 4.87 0.81 5.28
CA VAL A 128 4.98 2.16 5.82
C VAL A 128 4.27 2.22 7.15
N HIS A 129 4.99 2.63 8.18
CA HIS A 129 4.47 2.74 9.53
C HIS A 129 4.55 4.18 10.03
N TYR A 130 3.39 4.74 10.34
CA TYR A 130 3.29 6.07 10.92
C TYR A 130 3.32 6.02 12.44
N ILE A 131 4.34 6.61 13.04
CA ILE A 131 4.56 6.59 14.48
C ILE A 131 4.42 8.01 15.03
N PRO A 132 3.46 8.28 15.94
CA PRO A 132 3.38 9.58 16.59
C PRO A 132 4.68 9.93 17.31
N MET A 133 5.14 11.18 17.23
CA MET A 133 6.41 11.63 17.85
C MET A 133 6.56 11.19 19.32
N LYS A 134 5.46 11.29 20.10
CA LYS A 134 5.42 10.88 21.52
C LYS A 134 5.72 9.39 21.76
N HIS A 135 5.53 8.55 20.73
CA HIS A 135 5.78 7.10 20.78
C HIS A 135 7.06 6.68 20.07
N TRP A 136 7.77 7.61 19.42
CA TRP A 136 8.96 7.31 18.62
C TRP A 136 10.05 6.61 19.43
N LYS A 137 10.46 7.21 20.55
CA LYS A 137 11.50 6.65 21.43
C LYS A 137 11.11 5.27 21.98
N THR A 138 9.87 5.14 22.44
CA THR A 138 9.33 3.87 22.97
C THR A 138 9.31 2.78 21.90
N PHE A 139 8.92 3.12 20.68
CA PHE A 139 8.90 2.18 19.55
C PHE A 139 10.31 1.66 19.23
N ILE A 140 11.29 2.56 19.11
CA ILE A 140 12.68 2.19 18.80
C ILE A 140 13.25 1.27 19.89
N ASN A 141 13.05 1.64 21.16
CA ASN A 141 13.61 0.90 22.28
C ASN A 141 13.00 -0.50 22.45
N LEU A 142 11.70 -0.65 22.20
CA LEU A 142 11.00 -1.92 22.44
C LEU A 142 11.15 -2.92 21.28
N TYR A 143 11.29 -2.43 20.05
CA TYR A 143 11.08 -3.30 18.88
C TYR A 143 12.28 -3.40 17.93
N GLY A 144 13.36 -2.67 18.22
CA GLY A 144 14.66 -2.83 17.57
C GLY A 144 14.67 -2.33 16.13
N ALA A 145 15.79 -1.73 15.73
CA ALA A 145 16.02 -1.15 14.43
C ALA A 145 15.08 0.03 14.09
N SER A 146 15.44 1.23 14.54
CA SER A 146 15.07 2.40 13.75
C SER A 146 15.96 2.44 12.51
N PRO A 147 15.40 2.58 11.30
CA PRO A 147 16.20 2.82 10.09
C PRO A 147 17.13 4.02 10.24
N THR A 148 16.80 4.98 11.12
CA THR A 148 17.61 6.17 11.38
C THR A 148 18.76 5.92 12.36
N THR A 149 18.61 5.04 13.36
CA THR A 149 19.65 4.83 14.40
C THR A 149 20.42 3.52 14.23
N GLN A 150 19.83 2.53 13.54
CA GLN A 150 20.38 1.20 13.30
C GLN A 150 20.01 0.75 11.88
N PRO A 151 20.50 1.47 10.84
CA PRO A 151 20.09 1.24 9.45
C PRO A 151 20.37 -0.17 8.95
N HIS A 152 21.37 -0.87 9.47
CA HIS A 152 21.76 -2.21 9.00
C HIS A 152 20.96 -3.35 9.63
N LEU A 153 20.18 -3.08 10.68
CA LEU A 153 19.42 -4.13 11.36
C LEU A 153 18.06 -4.38 10.70
N LYS A 154 17.73 -5.66 10.49
CA LYS A 154 16.45 -6.10 9.96
C LYS A 154 15.38 -6.14 11.06
N SER A 155 14.19 -5.64 10.75
CA SER A 155 13.01 -5.81 11.57
C SER A 155 12.43 -7.24 11.44
N LYS A 156 11.50 -7.59 12.34
CA LYS A 156 10.75 -8.86 12.27
C LYS A 156 9.96 -9.06 10.98
N PHE A 157 9.67 -7.99 10.24
CA PHE A 157 8.96 -8.04 8.96
C PHE A 157 9.93 -8.32 7.82
N GLU A 158 11.03 -7.56 7.77
CA GLU A 158 12.11 -7.68 6.78
C GLU A 158 12.79 -9.06 6.85
N SER A 159 12.82 -9.69 8.03
CA SER A 159 13.31 -11.06 8.20
C SER A 159 12.41 -12.14 7.58
N LYS A 160 11.18 -11.82 7.14
CA LYS A 160 10.24 -12.82 6.56
C LYS A 160 10.45 -13.06 5.07
N ASP A 161 10.92 -12.05 4.33
CA ASP A 161 11.18 -12.10 2.88
C ASP A 161 12.10 -10.93 2.51
N ASN A 162 13.08 -11.17 1.64
CA ASN A 162 14.12 -10.20 1.28
C ASN A 162 13.62 -9.01 0.44
N ARG A 163 12.37 -9.07 -0.05
CA ARG A 163 11.72 -7.99 -0.80
C ARG A 163 11.00 -6.99 0.11
N ILE A 164 10.90 -7.28 1.41
CA ILE A 164 10.15 -6.45 2.36
C ILE A 164 11.06 -5.34 2.89
N ALA A 165 10.60 -4.09 2.78
CA ALA A 165 11.23 -2.91 3.38
C ALA A 165 10.30 -2.28 4.42
N LEU A 166 10.77 -2.06 5.65
CA LEU A 166 10.01 -1.34 6.68
C LEU A 166 10.44 0.13 6.70
N LEU A 167 9.51 1.04 6.42
CA LEU A 167 9.70 2.48 6.51
C LEU A 167 8.96 3.03 7.73
N ASN A 168 9.73 3.43 8.75
CA ASN A 168 9.18 4.13 9.92
C ASN A 168 9.18 5.64 9.64
N ILE A 169 8.00 6.24 9.60
CA ILE A 169 7.81 7.67 9.34
C ILE A 169 7.24 8.32 10.61
N GLU A 170 7.90 9.37 11.07
CA GLU A 170 7.43 10.16 12.20
C GLU A 170 6.15 10.93 11.83
N SER A 171 5.16 10.88 12.72
CA SER A 171 3.85 11.50 12.55
C SER A 171 3.59 12.57 13.62
N THR A 172 3.44 13.82 13.20
CA THR A 172 2.65 14.86 13.91
C THR A 172 1.13 14.60 13.81
N ARG A 173 0.30 15.28 14.61
CA ARG A 173 -1.16 15.02 14.70
C ARG A 173 -1.94 15.01 13.35
N ASN A 174 -1.42 15.64 12.28
CA ASN A 174 -2.07 15.70 10.95
C ASN A 174 -1.28 15.00 9.82
N THR A 175 -0.32 14.13 10.16
CA THR A 175 0.72 13.72 9.20
C THR A 175 0.28 12.67 8.19
N HIS A 176 -0.81 11.94 8.46
CA HIS A 176 -1.39 11.04 7.48
C HIS A 176 -1.77 11.86 6.24
N TYR A 177 -2.63 12.87 6.39
CA TYR A 177 -3.06 13.72 5.27
C TYR A 177 -1.89 14.45 4.59
N LEU A 178 -0.96 15.02 5.37
CA LEU A 178 0.16 15.80 4.81
C LEU A 178 1.16 14.92 4.06
N MET A 179 1.54 13.76 4.60
CA MET A 179 2.47 12.86 3.91
C MET A 179 1.83 12.19 2.71
N TRP A 180 0.54 11.86 2.79
CA TRP A 180 -0.18 11.34 1.64
C TRP A 180 -0.31 12.35 0.52
N ASN A 181 -0.51 13.62 0.86
CA ASN A 181 -0.42 14.69 -0.12
C ASN A 181 0.99 14.79 -0.72
N ARG A 182 2.06 14.46 0.02
CA ARG A 182 3.42 14.40 -0.55
C ARG A 182 3.62 13.18 -1.44
N VAL A 183 3.17 11.99 -1.03
CA VAL A 183 3.26 10.76 -1.83
C VAL A 183 2.43 10.88 -3.11
N ALA A 184 1.18 11.33 -3.02
CA ALA A 184 0.29 11.53 -4.17
C ALA A 184 0.75 12.65 -5.12
N ARG A 185 1.57 13.59 -4.64
CA ARG A 185 2.23 14.61 -5.48
C ARG A 185 3.62 14.19 -5.97
N GLY A 186 4.08 12.98 -5.67
CA GLY A 186 5.43 12.51 -5.98
C GLY A 186 6.55 13.23 -5.22
N ALA A 187 6.23 14.08 -4.24
CA ALA A 187 7.21 14.80 -3.43
C ALA A 187 7.93 13.89 -2.42
N GLN A 188 7.45 12.67 -2.22
CA GLN A 188 8.15 11.62 -1.49
C GLN A 188 7.92 10.29 -2.19
N ASP A 189 8.98 9.77 -2.81
CA ASP A 189 8.96 8.47 -3.46
C ASP A 189 9.23 7.37 -2.43
N ILE A 190 8.14 6.76 -1.94
CA ILE A 190 8.21 5.64 -1.00
C ILE A 190 8.89 4.40 -1.60
N TRP A 191 8.93 4.27 -2.92
CA TRP A 191 9.56 3.15 -3.60
C TRP A 191 11.08 3.29 -3.58
N ASP A 192 11.58 4.50 -3.82
CA ASP A 192 13.02 4.80 -3.67
C ASP A 192 13.48 4.65 -2.22
N LEU A 193 12.70 5.14 -1.27
CA LEU A 193 12.98 4.92 0.16
C LEU A 193 13.00 3.43 0.51
N GLY A 194 12.05 2.65 -0.02
CA GLY A 194 12.02 1.20 0.14
C GLY A 194 13.24 0.51 -0.45
N ARG A 195 13.63 0.88 -1.67
CA ARG A 195 14.85 0.38 -2.33
C ARG A 195 16.11 0.71 -1.53
N GLN A 196 16.22 1.95 -1.05
CA GLN A 196 17.35 2.37 -0.22
C GLN A 196 17.40 1.55 1.08
N ARG A 197 16.26 1.38 1.74
CA ARG A 197 16.16 0.56 2.95
C ARG A 197 16.63 -0.88 2.72
N LEU A 198 16.26 -1.51 1.60
CA LEU A 198 16.74 -2.85 1.27
C LEU A 198 18.26 -2.89 1.05
N LYS A 199 18.86 -1.85 0.46
CA LYS A 199 20.32 -1.76 0.32
C LYS A 199 21.01 -1.66 1.67
N ASP A 200 20.47 -0.82 2.57
CA ASP A 200 21.06 -0.56 3.89
C ASP A 200 21.12 -1.82 4.77
N ILE A 201 20.12 -2.71 4.69
CA ILE A 201 20.04 -3.97 5.46
C ILE A 201 20.70 -5.18 4.76
N SER A 202 21.22 -4.97 3.55
CA SER A 202 21.96 -5.96 2.77
C SER A 202 23.47 -5.79 2.87
N THR A 203 23.92 -4.70 3.49
CA THR A 203 25.32 -4.41 3.81
C THR A 203 25.69 -4.96 5.18
#